data_AF-A0A938S197-F1
#
_entry.id   AF-A0A938S197-F1
#
_cell.length_a   1.000
_cell.length_b   1.000
_cell.length_c   1.000
_cell.angle_alpha   90.00
_cell.angle_beta   90.00
_cell.angle_gamma   90.00
#
_symmetry.space_group_name_H-M   'P 1'
#
loop_
_entity.id
_entity.type
_entity.pdbx_description
1 polymer ?
#
loop_
_entity_poly.entity_id
_entity_poly.type
_entity_poly.pdbx_seq_one_letter_code
_entity_poly.pdbx_strand_id
1 'polypeptide(L)'
;MICLANVVQRHDDGSCDIALDLPAFGSAIVVFRRDGVAPERTAEPHATEAAERTFVEGTWTVKFQPGRRAPESVRWDRLIDWTTSEVDGIRYFSGTATYSMQCEMPVHAQTDHWLDLGEVREVAEVNLDGKPLGTAWTYPFRVKVPAGLLRRGMHDLEVKVTNVWNNRLVGDKFLDASERITRTNMQHVHNKNTPLVPAGLLGPVTLGPPR
;
A
#
# COMPACT_ATOMS: atom_id res chain seq x y z
N MET A 1 -12.81 1.29 6.07
CA MET A 1 -13.63 0.84 4.92
C MET A 1 -14.83 0.11 5.51
N ILE A 2 -16.06 0.57 5.25
CA ILE A 2 -17.27 -0.14 5.70
C ILE A 2 -17.43 -1.30 4.71
N CYS A 3 -17.16 -2.54 5.14
CA CYS A 3 -17.65 -3.69 4.38
C CYS A 3 -19.18 -3.63 4.44
N LEU A 4 -19.82 -3.58 3.27
CA LEU A 4 -21.26 -3.66 3.16
C LEU A 4 -21.68 -5.08 3.55
N ALA A 5 -22.22 -5.23 4.75
CA ALA A 5 -22.88 -6.45 5.19
C ALA A 5 -24.23 -6.55 4.45
N ASN A 6 -24.33 -7.49 3.51
CA ASN A 6 -25.58 -7.72 2.79
C ASN A 6 -26.40 -8.76 3.54
N VAL A 7 -27.59 -8.39 4.03
CA VAL A 7 -28.58 -9.38 4.49
C VAL A 7 -29.03 -10.18 3.28
N VAL A 8 -28.56 -11.43 3.19
CA VAL A 8 -28.85 -12.36 2.09
C VAL A 8 -30.25 -12.95 2.24
N GLN A 9 -30.65 -13.23 3.48
CA GLN A 9 -31.94 -13.83 3.79
C GLN A 9 -32.41 -13.38 5.18
N ARG A 10 -33.72 -13.18 5.31
CA ARG A 10 -34.40 -13.05 6.61
C ARG A 10 -35.26 -14.29 6.81
N HIS A 11 -35.28 -14.81 8.01
CA HIS A 11 -36.02 -16.02 8.37
C HIS A 11 -37.23 -15.66 9.23
N ASP A 12 -38.26 -16.50 9.18
CA ASP A 12 -39.53 -16.29 9.91
C ASP A 12 -39.36 -16.33 11.44
N ASP A 13 -38.25 -16.90 11.93
CA ASP A 13 -37.88 -16.93 13.35
C ASP A 13 -37.20 -15.63 13.84
N GLY A 14 -37.06 -14.63 12.97
CA GLY A 14 -36.44 -13.34 13.26
C GLY A 14 -34.92 -13.31 13.09
N SER A 15 -34.28 -14.40 12.65
CA SER A 15 -32.87 -14.43 12.30
C SER A 15 -32.60 -13.91 10.87
N CYS A 16 -31.33 -13.62 10.55
CA CYS A 16 -30.93 -13.23 9.20
C CYS A 16 -29.52 -13.70 8.84
N ASP A 17 -29.32 -14.04 7.57
CA ASP A 17 -28.02 -14.40 7.01
C ASP A 17 -27.36 -13.18 6.40
N ILE A 18 -26.06 -13.02 6.62
CA ILE A 18 -25.26 -11.91 6.10
C ILE A 18 -24.06 -12.46 5.34
N ALA A 19 -23.89 -12.05 4.09
CA ALA A 19 -22.68 -12.32 3.32
C ALA A 19 -21.62 -11.25 3.62
N LEU A 20 -20.42 -11.69 3.98
CA LEU A 20 -19.24 -10.85 4.20
C LEU A 20 -18.08 -11.37 3.34
N ASP A 21 -17.51 -10.51 2.51
CA ASP A 21 -16.21 -10.73 1.88
C ASP A 21 -15.15 -9.99 2.69
N LEU A 22 -14.33 -10.74 3.44
CA LEU A 22 -13.23 -10.18 4.23
C LEU A 22 -11.90 -10.61 3.61
N PRO A 23 -10.99 -9.68 3.28
CA PRO A 23 -9.65 -10.05 2.88
C PRO A 23 -8.89 -10.68 4.05
N ALA A 24 -7.70 -11.24 3.78
CA ALA A 24 -6.82 -11.73 4.84
C ALA A 24 -6.60 -10.66 5.92
N PHE A 25 -6.80 -11.04 7.19
CA PHE A 25 -6.75 -10.14 8.36
C PHE A 25 -7.78 -8.99 8.34
N GLY A 26 -8.77 -9.04 7.44
CA GLY A 26 -9.87 -8.09 7.39
C GLY A 26 -10.84 -8.27 8.55
N SER A 27 -11.43 -7.17 9.00
CA SER A 27 -12.49 -7.16 10.00
C SER A 27 -13.61 -6.22 9.61
N ALA A 28 -14.82 -6.51 10.07
CA ALA A 28 -16.00 -5.69 9.84
C ALA A 28 -16.82 -5.56 11.13
N ILE A 29 -17.58 -4.47 11.22
CA ILE A 29 -18.57 -4.26 12.27
C ILE A 29 -19.94 -4.34 11.60
N VAL A 30 -20.76 -5.31 12.02
CA VAL A 30 -22.15 -5.44 11.57
C VAL A 30 -23.04 -4.65 12.52
N VAL A 31 -23.74 -3.64 11.99
CA VAL A 31 -24.55 -2.71 12.79
C VAL A 31 -26.03 -2.98 12.54
N PHE A 32 -26.75 -3.40 13.60
CA PHE A 32 -28.21 -3.54 13.60
C PHE A 32 -28.85 -2.29 14.20
N ARG A 33 -29.56 -1.52 13.37
CA ARG A 33 -30.24 -0.30 13.81
C ARG A 33 -31.64 -0.61 14.35
N ARG A 34 -32.03 0.07 15.43
CA ARG A 34 -33.33 -0.12 16.12
C ARG A 34 -34.53 0.37 15.33
N ASP A 35 -34.32 1.32 14.41
CA ASP A 35 -35.38 1.86 13.55
C ASP A 35 -35.84 0.86 12.49
N GLY A 36 -35.17 -0.28 12.34
CA GLY A 36 -35.52 -1.31 11.35
C GLY A 36 -35.32 -0.87 9.90
N VAL A 37 -34.86 0.37 9.69
CA VAL A 37 -34.58 0.93 8.38
C VAL A 37 -33.22 0.43 7.95
N ALA A 38 -33.22 -0.64 7.15
CA ALA A 38 -32.06 -0.96 6.35
C ALA A 38 -31.83 0.18 5.35
N PRO A 39 -30.59 0.70 5.18
CA PRO A 39 -30.31 1.58 4.06
C PRO A 39 -30.72 0.87 2.75
N GLU A 40 -31.35 1.60 1.83
CA GLU A 40 -31.60 1.08 0.48
C GLU A 40 -30.29 0.56 -0.12
N ARG A 41 -30.36 -0.57 -0.84
CA ARG A 41 -29.23 -1.14 -1.57
C ARG A 41 -28.57 -0.05 -2.40
N THR A 42 -27.34 0.33 -2.05
CA THR A 42 -26.53 1.23 -2.89
C THR A 42 -25.58 0.47 -3.82
N ALA A 43 -25.46 -0.85 -3.69
CA ALA A 43 -24.69 -1.69 -4.60
C ALA A 43 -25.25 -3.13 -4.69
N GLU A 44 -25.33 -3.66 -5.90
CA GLU A 44 -25.45 -5.11 -6.16
C GLU A 44 -24.18 -5.81 -5.64
N PRO A 45 -24.22 -7.11 -5.26
CA PRO A 45 -22.99 -7.88 -5.12
C PRO A 45 -22.30 -7.82 -6.48
N HIS A 46 -21.18 -7.09 -6.57
CA HIS A 46 -20.43 -7.04 -7.81
C HIS A 46 -20.07 -8.46 -8.18
N ALA A 47 -20.55 -8.89 -9.36
CA ALA A 47 -20.07 -10.11 -9.98
C ALA A 47 -18.55 -10.03 -9.98
N THR A 48 -17.89 -11.09 -9.50
CA THR A 48 -16.45 -11.33 -9.65
C THR A 48 -16.10 -11.55 -11.13
N GLU A 49 -16.51 -10.66 -12.02
CA GLU A 49 -15.80 -10.52 -13.28
C GLU A 49 -14.43 -9.95 -12.93
N ALA A 50 -13.39 -10.56 -13.50
CA ALA A 50 -12.02 -10.09 -13.39
C ALA A 50 -11.95 -8.74 -14.08
N ALA A 51 -12.34 -7.69 -13.36
CA ALA A 51 -12.47 -6.37 -13.90
C ALA A 51 -11.07 -5.93 -14.36
N GLU A 52 -11.00 -5.43 -15.60
CA GLU A 52 -9.75 -5.09 -16.27
C GLU A 52 -8.92 -4.16 -15.38
N ARG A 53 -7.72 -4.61 -15.00
CA ARG A 53 -6.76 -3.81 -14.26
C ARG A 53 -5.73 -3.29 -15.24
N THR A 54 -5.49 -1.98 -15.21
CA THR A 54 -4.45 -1.35 -16.00
C THR A 54 -3.19 -1.21 -15.16
N PHE A 55 -2.04 -1.64 -15.69
CA PHE A 55 -0.75 -1.41 -15.03
C PHE A 55 -0.41 0.08 -15.07
N VAL A 56 0.11 0.58 -13.94
CA VAL A 56 0.65 1.94 -13.88
C VAL A 56 2.12 1.85 -14.23
N GLU A 57 2.43 2.19 -15.48
CA GLU A 57 3.77 2.07 -16.05
C GLU A 57 4.54 3.39 -16.03
N GLY A 58 5.87 3.28 -16.04
CA GLY A 58 6.81 4.40 -16.15
C GLY A 58 8.06 4.21 -15.28
N THR A 59 8.98 5.17 -15.36
CA THR A 59 10.21 5.16 -14.57
C THR A 59 9.99 5.84 -13.23
N TRP A 60 10.25 5.11 -12.15
CA TRP A 60 10.20 5.64 -10.79
C TRP A 60 11.47 6.41 -10.46
N THR A 61 11.30 7.62 -9.94
CA THR A 61 12.36 8.31 -9.19
C THR A 61 12.13 8.02 -7.71
N VAL A 62 13.13 7.44 -7.04
CA VAL A 62 13.02 7.04 -5.64
C VAL A 62 13.99 7.87 -4.82
N LYS A 63 13.46 8.64 -3.88
CA LYS A 63 14.25 9.46 -2.94
C LYS A 63 14.21 8.84 -1.56
N PHE A 64 15.37 8.57 -0.98
CA PHE A 64 15.45 8.00 0.36
C PHE A 64 15.53 9.09 1.42
N GLN A 65 14.97 8.81 2.60
CA GLN A 65 15.08 9.70 3.76
C GLN A 65 16.56 10.07 4.01
N PRO A 66 16.91 11.36 4.09
CA PRO A 66 18.27 11.81 4.36
C PRO A 66 18.82 11.26 5.69
N GLY A 67 20.14 11.12 5.78
CA GLY A 67 20.81 10.67 7.01
C GLY A 67 20.69 9.16 7.28
N ARG A 68 20.33 8.37 6.27
CA ARG A 68 20.17 6.90 6.39
C ARG A 68 21.19 6.07 5.59
N ARG A 69 22.28 6.70 5.13
CA ARG A 69 23.34 6.14 4.25
C ARG A 69 22.88 5.69 2.85
N ALA A 70 21.59 5.68 2.56
CA ALA A 70 21.09 5.56 1.19
C ALA A 70 21.49 6.80 0.35
N PRO A 71 21.65 6.65 -0.97
CA PRO A 71 21.82 7.78 -1.87
C PRO A 71 20.59 8.69 -1.81
N GLU A 72 20.77 9.96 -2.19
CA GLU A 72 19.66 10.92 -2.20
C GLU A 72 18.52 10.47 -3.13
N SER A 73 18.87 9.97 -4.32
CA SER A 73 17.90 9.44 -5.27
C SER A 73 18.46 8.37 -6.18
N VAL A 74 17.57 7.52 -6.69
CA VAL A 74 17.82 6.54 -7.76
C VAL A 74 16.66 6.56 -8.75
N ARG A 75 16.89 6.04 -9.97
CA ARG A 75 15.85 5.79 -10.95
C ARG A 75 15.71 4.31 -11.20
N TRP A 76 14.47 3.83 -11.24
CA TRP A 76 14.14 2.42 -11.48
C TRP A 76 13.01 2.31 -12.50
N ASP A 77 13.26 1.58 -13.59
CA ASP A 77 12.22 1.21 -14.56
C ASP A 77 11.36 0.05 -14.07
N ARG A 78 11.80 -0.63 -13.01
CA ARG A 78 11.08 -1.73 -12.37
C ARG A 78 11.21 -1.60 -10.87
N LEU A 79 10.09 -1.81 -10.18
CA LEU A 79 10.06 -1.92 -8.73
C LEU A 79 10.89 -3.13 -8.28
N ILE A 80 11.61 -2.96 -7.17
CA ILE A 80 12.51 -3.99 -6.61
C ILE A 80 12.30 -4.09 -5.10
N ASP A 81 12.65 -5.24 -4.53
CA ASP A 81 12.93 -5.34 -3.10
C ASP A 81 14.27 -4.64 -2.81
N TRP A 82 14.27 -3.69 -1.87
CA TRP A 82 15.49 -2.97 -1.50
C TRP A 82 16.61 -3.90 -1.06
N THR A 83 16.28 -5.02 -0.42
CA THR A 83 17.25 -5.98 0.12
C THR A 83 18.10 -6.66 -0.96
N THR A 84 17.66 -6.63 -2.22
CA THR A 84 18.43 -7.17 -3.35
C THR A 84 19.34 -6.13 -4.01
N SER A 85 19.32 -4.87 -3.57
CA SER A 85 20.17 -3.81 -4.13
C SER A 85 21.65 -4.09 -3.91
N GLU A 86 22.49 -3.75 -4.90
CA GLU A 86 23.95 -3.77 -4.76
C GLU A 86 24.49 -2.58 -3.95
N VAL A 87 23.68 -1.55 -3.75
CA VAL A 87 24.05 -0.37 -2.95
C VAL A 87 23.71 -0.64 -1.49
N ASP A 88 24.71 -0.80 -0.63
CA ASP A 88 24.52 -1.10 0.81
C ASP A 88 23.61 -0.10 1.53
N GLY A 89 23.67 1.18 1.14
CA GLY A 89 22.79 2.21 1.66
C GLY A 89 21.31 1.90 1.44
N ILE A 90 20.96 1.28 0.31
CA ILE A 90 19.60 0.85 -0.07
C ILE A 90 19.30 -0.53 0.50
N ARG A 91 20.22 -1.50 0.36
CA ARG A 91 20.10 -2.88 0.86
C ARG A 91 19.69 -2.94 2.32
N TYR A 92 20.34 -2.12 3.13
CA TYR A 92 20.13 -2.04 4.57
C TYR A 92 19.31 -0.81 4.98
N PHE A 93 18.55 -0.23 4.06
CA PHE A 93 17.77 0.97 4.37
C PHE A 93 16.65 0.65 5.37
N SER A 94 16.50 1.52 6.37
CA SER A 94 15.28 1.61 7.18
C SER A 94 14.85 3.06 7.32
N GLY A 95 13.57 3.32 7.07
CA GLY A 95 12.99 4.64 7.05
C GLY A 95 11.97 4.78 5.93
N THR A 96 11.76 6.01 5.47
CA THR A 96 10.81 6.33 4.39
C THR A 96 11.53 6.57 3.06
N ALA A 97 11.08 5.92 1.99
CA ALA A 97 11.47 6.26 0.62
C ALA A 97 10.27 6.77 -0.15
N THR A 98 10.44 7.90 -0.83
CA THR A 98 9.42 8.53 -1.68
C THR A 98 9.64 8.10 -3.11
N TYR A 99 8.70 7.33 -3.64
CA TYR A 99 8.61 6.97 -5.04
C TYR A 99 7.76 8.01 -5.76
N SER A 100 8.27 8.57 -6.85
CA SER A 100 7.52 9.49 -7.69
C SER A 100 7.63 9.10 -9.16
N MET A 101 6.54 9.28 -9.88
CA MET A 101 6.45 9.01 -11.30
C MET A 101 5.38 9.88 -11.93
N GLN A 102 5.65 10.32 -13.16
CA GLN A 102 4.62 10.87 -14.02
C GLN A 102 4.09 9.72 -14.90
N CYS A 103 2.78 9.46 -14.86
CA CYS A 103 2.16 8.36 -15.60
C CYS A 103 0.87 8.79 -16.28
N GLU A 104 0.53 8.15 -17.40
CA GLU A 104 -0.78 8.29 -18.01
C GLU A 104 -1.73 7.29 -17.35
N MET A 105 -2.82 7.78 -16.76
CA MET A 105 -3.86 6.95 -16.16
C MET A 105 -5.09 6.93 -17.09
N PRO A 106 -5.86 5.82 -17.14
CA PRO A 106 -6.98 5.71 -18.05
C PRO A 106 -8.02 6.82 -17.83
N VAL A 107 -8.41 7.42 -18.96
CA VAL A 107 -8.91 8.80 -19.08
C VAL A 107 -10.30 9.04 -18.45
N HIS A 108 -11.06 8.00 -18.13
CA HIS A 108 -12.47 8.13 -17.80
C HIS A 108 -12.93 7.26 -16.62
N ALA A 109 -12.36 7.54 -15.45
CA ALA A 109 -12.95 7.13 -14.19
C ALA A 109 -14.16 8.02 -13.84
N GLN A 110 -15.32 7.78 -14.48
CA GLN A 110 -16.60 8.37 -14.01
C GLN A 110 -17.06 7.77 -12.68
N THR A 111 -16.45 6.66 -12.29
CA THR A 111 -16.63 5.98 -11.01
C THR A 111 -15.36 6.06 -10.18
N ASP A 112 -15.48 5.79 -8.89
CA ASP A 112 -14.32 5.61 -8.03
C ASP A 112 -13.46 4.45 -8.51
N HIS A 113 -12.15 4.52 -8.32
CA HIS A 113 -11.22 3.44 -8.66
C HIS A 113 -10.41 3.02 -7.43
N TRP A 114 -9.78 1.86 -7.50
CA TRP A 114 -8.76 1.44 -6.57
C TRP A 114 -7.40 1.54 -7.24
N LEU A 115 -6.49 2.32 -6.64
CA LEU A 115 -5.07 2.17 -6.91
C LEU A 115 -4.55 1.06 -6.00
N ASP A 116 -4.23 -0.08 -6.59
CA ASP A 116 -3.65 -1.25 -5.93
C ASP A 116 -2.14 -1.20 -6.07
N LEU A 117 -1.44 -1.11 -4.94
CA LEU A 117 0.01 -1.03 -4.89
C LEU A 117 0.69 -2.41 -5.00
N GLY A 118 -0.10 -3.49 -5.06
CA GLY A 118 0.41 -4.85 -5.06
C GLY A 118 1.05 -5.18 -3.71
N GLU A 119 2.32 -5.58 -3.74
CA GLU A 119 3.09 -5.82 -2.53
C GLU A 119 3.80 -4.55 -2.04
N VAL A 120 3.56 -4.21 -0.77
CA VAL A 120 4.19 -3.11 -0.04
C VAL A 120 4.80 -3.67 1.23
N ARG A 121 6.01 -3.22 1.55
CA ARG A 121 6.73 -3.58 2.77
C ARG A 121 7.23 -2.31 3.48
N GLU A 122 6.51 -1.75 4.45
CA GLU A 122 5.32 -2.30 5.13
C GLU A 122 4.07 -1.41 5.03
N VAL A 123 4.25 -0.10 4.86
CA VAL A 123 3.15 0.88 4.81
C VAL A 123 3.43 1.91 3.74
N ALA A 124 2.40 2.29 2.99
CA ALA A 124 2.47 3.27 1.92
C ALA A 124 1.47 4.42 2.10
N GLU A 125 1.96 5.65 2.10
CA GLU A 125 1.13 6.85 1.93
C GLU A 125 1.08 7.22 0.45
N VAL A 126 -0.11 7.49 -0.07
CA VAL A 126 -0.31 7.77 -1.49
C VAL A 126 -0.81 9.18 -1.70
N ASN A 127 -0.22 9.85 -2.68
CA ASN A 127 -0.61 11.16 -3.16
C ASN A 127 -0.71 11.12 -4.70
N LEU A 128 -1.74 11.76 -5.24
CA LEU A 128 -1.97 11.89 -6.68
C LEU A 128 -2.26 13.36 -7.01
N ASP A 129 -1.47 13.96 -7.90
CA ASP A 129 -1.53 15.38 -8.29
C ASP A 129 -1.54 16.34 -7.09
N GLY A 130 -0.73 16.04 -6.07
CA GLY A 130 -0.68 16.81 -4.83
C GLY A 130 -1.80 16.49 -3.83
N LYS A 131 -2.79 15.67 -4.18
CA LYS A 131 -3.90 15.29 -3.30
C LYS A 131 -3.60 13.98 -2.53
N PRO A 132 -3.62 13.99 -1.19
CA PRO A 132 -3.49 12.76 -0.40
C PRO A 132 -4.69 11.83 -0.63
N LEU A 133 -4.43 10.55 -0.92
CA LEU A 133 -5.45 9.50 -1.09
C LEU A 133 -5.57 8.58 0.14
N GLY A 134 -4.65 8.71 1.10
CA GLY A 134 -4.64 7.96 2.35
C GLY A 134 -3.43 7.04 2.47
N THR A 135 -3.51 6.12 3.43
CA THR A 135 -2.41 5.24 3.81
C THR A 135 -2.85 3.78 3.73
N ALA A 136 -2.16 3.00 2.90
CA ALA A 136 -2.30 1.55 2.81
C ALA A 136 -1.31 0.91 3.79
N TRP A 137 -1.83 0.34 4.89
CA TRP A 137 -1.03 -0.24 5.98
C TRP A 137 -1.33 -1.72 6.25
N THR A 138 -2.31 -2.30 5.56
CA THR A 138 -2.66 -3.72 5.66
C THR A 138 -3.14 -4.22 4.30
N TYR A 139 -3.09 -5.54 4.13
CA TYR A 139 -3.54 -6.19 2.91
C TYR A 139 -5.08 -6.09 2.76
N PRO A 140 -5.59 -5.83 1.55
CA PRO A 140 -4.86 -5.48 0.33
C PRO A 140 -4.37 -4.02 0.37
N PHE A 141 -3.15 -3.76 -0.11
CA PHE A 141 -2.53 -2.43 -0.09
C PHE A 141 -3.12 -1.50 -1.16
N ARG A 142 -4.31 -0.96 -0.89
CA ARG A 142 -5.08 -0.18 -1.85
C ARG A 142 -5.54 1.14 -1.26
N VAL A 143 -5.59 2.16 -2.11
CA VAL A 143 -6.23 3.45 -1.79
C VAL A 143 -7.30 3.78 -2.82
N LYS A 144 -8.36 4.45 -2.35
CA LYS A 144 -9.46 4.87 -3.21
C LYS A 144 -9.04 6.09 -4.01
N VAL A 145 -9.21 6.05 -5.32
CA VAL A 145 -9.10 7.18 -6.23
C VAL A 145 -10.52 7.68 -6.50
N PRO A 146 -10.93 8.85 -5.97
CA PRO A 146 -12.28 9.34 -6.16
C PRO A 146 -12.59 9.64 -7.63
N ALA A 147 -13.85 9.42 -8.03
CA ALA A 147 -14.36 9.80 -9.35
C ALA A 147 -14.00 11.26 -9.68
N GLY A 148 -13.62 11.51 -10.94
CA GLY A 148 -13.28 12.84 -11.45
C GLY A 148 -11.90 13.39 -11.02
N LEU A 149 -11.12 12.64 -10.22
CA LEU A 149 -9.73 12.99 -9.95
C LEU A 149 -8.83 12.68 -11.15
N LEU A 150 -9.04 11.53 -11.79
CA LEU A 150 -8.35 11.15 -13.01
C LEU A 150 -8.91 11.92 -14.20
N ARG A 151 -8.02 12.49 -15.01
CA ARG A 151 -8.34 13.27 -16.21
C ARG A 151 -7.50 12.75 -17.36
N ARG A 152 -7.81 13.22 -18.58
CA ARG A 152 -6.96 12.91 -19.73
C ARG A 152 -5.56 13.49 -19.53
N GLY A 153 -4.55 12.65 -19.68
CA GLY A 153 -3.14 13.06 -19.72
C GLY A 153 -2.32 12.53 -18.55
N MET A 154 -1.25 13.25 -18.27
CA MET A 154 -0.26 12.87 -17.28
C MET A 154 -0.71 13.23 -15.87
N HIS A 155 -0.48 12.30 -14.95
CA HIS A 155 -0.70 12.45 -13.52
C HIS A 155 0.61 12.26 -12.74
N ASP A 156 0.78 13.05 -11.69
CA ASP A 156 1.90 12.92 -10.76
C ASP A 156 1.52 11.98 -9.62
N LEU A 157 2.07 10.77 -9.64
CA LEU A 157 1.88 9.78 -8.58
C LEU A 157 3.07 9.82 -7.63
N GLU A 158 2.80 10.01 -6.34
CA GLU A 158 3.77 9.88 -5.26
C GLU A 158 3.33 8.81 -4.26
N VAL A 159 4.24 7.88 -3.93
CA VAL A 159 4.04 6.84 -2.93
C VAL A 159 5.19 6.87 -1.94
N LYS A 160 4.92 7.19 -0.68
CA LYS A 160 5.91 7.14 0.40
C LYS A 160 5.83 5.81 1.11
N VAL A 161 6.85 4.97 0.97
CA VAL A 161 6.92 3.67 1.63
C VAL A 161 7.82 3.73 2.85
N THR A 162 7.31 3.26 3.98
CA THR A 162 8.08 3.13 5.22
C THR A 162 8.18 1.67 5.63
N ASN A 163 9.39 1.20 5.92
CA ASN A 163 9.66 -0.16 6.40
C ASN A 163 10.06 -0.19 7.89
N VAL A 164 10.42 -1.38 8.37
CA VAL A 164 10.88 -1.60 9.75
C VAL A 164 12.39 -1.38 9.91
N TRP A 165 12.83 -1.19 11.16
CA TRP A 165 14.22 -0.96 11.53
C TRP A 165 15.16 -2.15 11.37
N ASN A 166 14.64 -3.36 11.16
CA ASN A 166 15.43 -4.59 11.08
C ASN A 166 16.65 -4.44 10.16
N ASN A 167 16.43 -3.97 8.93
CA ASN A 167 17.48 -3.98 7.91
C ASN A 167 18.62 -3.01 8.25
N ARG A 168 18.31 -1.82 8.77
CA ARG A 168 19.34 -0.88 9.22
C ARG A 168 20.06 -1.37 10.48
N LEU A 169 19.35 -1.99 11.42
CA LEU A 169 19.95 -2.60 12.61
C LEU A 169 20.93 -3.73 12.24
N VAL A 170 20.62 -4.53 11.22
CA VAL A 170 21.53 -5.54 10.66
C VAL A 170 22.70 -4.88 9.94
N GLY A 171 22.44 -3.92 9.05
CA GLY A 171 23.49 -3.23 8.30
C GLY A 171 24.51 -2.50 9.18
N ASP A 172 24.06 -1.94 10.31
CA ASP A 172 24.93 -1.28 11.28
C ASP A 172 25.90 -2.22 11.99
N LYS A 173 25.67 -3.54 11.95
CA LYS A 173 26.61 -4.54 12.48
C LYS A 173 27.86 -4.71 11.61
N PHE A 174 27.82 -4.22 10.37
CA PHE A 174 28.99 -4.16 9.48
C PHE A 174 29.79 -2.86 9.64
N LEU A 175 29.34 -1.93 10.48
CA LEU A 175 29.96 -0.63 10.69
C LEU A 175 30.61 -0.51 12.07
N ASP A 176 31.61 0.36 12.13
CA ASP A 176 32.18 0.83 13.39
C ASP A 176 31.15 1.61 14.20
N ALA A 177 31.27 1.58 15.53
CA ALA A 177 30.27 2.14 16.44
C ALA A 177 29.98 3.63 16.19
N SER A 178 30.97 4.40 15.73
CA SER A 178 30.84 5.82 15.38
C SER A 178 30.08 6.08 14.07
N GLU A 179 30.02 5.09 13.17
CA GLU A 179 29.40 5.22 11.85
C GLU A 179 27.96 4.68 11.81
N ARG A 180 27.51 4.03 12.89
CA ARG A 180 26.15 3.46 13.00
C ARG A 180 25.10 4.56 13.01
N ILE A 181 23.99 4.29 12.32
CA ILE A 181 22.80 5.15 12.28
C ILE A 181 21.88 4.88 13.47
N THR A 182 21.83 3.64 13.94
CA THR A 182 20.92 3.17 14.97
C THR A 182 21.63 3.02 16.32
N ARG A 183 20.89 3.25 17.40
CA ARG A 183 21.30 2.97 18.78
C ARG A 183 20.15 2.33 19.52
N THR A 184 20.37 1.17 20.15
CA THR A 184 19.37 0.42 20.91
C THR A 184 20.02 -0.33 22.06
N ASN A 185 19.28 -0.52 23.16
CA ASN A 185 19.69 -1.38 24.29
C ASN A 185 19.54 -2.88 23.95
N MET A 186 18.75 -3.23 22.94
CA MET A 186 18.54 -4.60 22.47
C MET A 186 19.66 -5.07 21.53
N GLN A 187 20.91 -4.99 21.98
CA GLN A 187 22.07 -5.19 21.09
C GLN A 187 22.22 -6.62 20.56
N HIS A 188 21.68 -7.61 21.26
CA HIS A 188 21.78 -9.04 20.92
C HIS A 188 20.70 -9.53 19.95
N VAL A 189 19.68 -8.71 19.66
CA VAL A 189 18.55 -9.12 18.80
C VAL A 189 18.95 -9.26 17.34
N HIS A 190 19.85 -8.40 16.86
CA HIS A 190 20.34 -8.41 15.48
C HIS A 190 21.85 -8.67 15.44
N ASN A 191 22.28 -9.49 14.49
CA ASN A 191 23.68 -9.75 14.17
C ASN A 191 23.87 -9.79 12.64
N LYS A 192 25.11 -10.01 12.17
CA LYS A 192 25.45 -10.01 10.73
C LYS A 192 24.74 -11.10 9.91
N ASN A 193 24.25 -12.14 10.57
CA ASN A 193 23.55 -13.27 9.94
C ASN A 193 22.03 -13.17 10.10
N THR A 194 21.51 -12.15 10.79
CA THR A 194 20.07 -11.92 10.89
C THR A 194 19.51 -11.64 9.49
N PRO A 195 18.49 -12.39 9.03
CA PRO A 195 17.92 -12.17 7.71
C PRO A 195 17.38 -10.75 7.54
N LEU A 196 17.53 -10.22 6.34
CA LEU A 196 16.84 -8.99 5.95
C LEU A 196 15.36 -9.29 5.74
N VAL A 197 14.53 -8.30 6.05
CA VAL A 197 13.08 -8.34 5.78
C VAL A 197 12.87 -7.62 4.44
N PRO A 198 12.13 -8.22 3.49
CA PRO A 198 11.78 -7.56 2.23
C PRO A 198 11.27 -6.14 2.47
N ALA A 199 11.65 -5.18 1.62
CA ALA A 199 11.34 -3.78 1.87
C ALA A 199 11.08 -2.99 0.58
N GLY A 200 10.13 -2.05 0.65
CA GLY A 200 9.82 -1.12 -0.43
C GLY A 200 8.45 -1.31 -1.08
N LEU A 201 8.28 -0.64 -2.22
CA LEU A 201 7.15 -0.83 -3.12
C LEU A 201 7.58 -1.90 -4.12
N LEU A 202 7.02 -3.11 -4.01
CA LEU A 202 7.38 -4.26 -4.84
C LEU A 202 6.41 -4.40 -6.02
N GLY A 203 5.18 -3.88 -5.88
CA GLY A 203 4.21 -3.86 -6.96
C GLY A 203 3.57 -5.22 -7.24
N PRO A 204 3.00 -5.40 -8.44
CA PRO A 204 2.78 -4.37 -9.45
C PRO A 204 1.78 -3.31 -8.97
N VAL A 205 1.95 -2.07 -9.43
CA VAL A 205 0.96 -1.01 -9.21
C VAL A 205 -0.07 -1.07 -10.34
N THR A 206 -1.34 -1.17 -9.98
CA THR A 206 -2.45 -1.25 -10.93
C THR A 206 -3.59 -0.33 -10.55
N LEU A 207 -4.33 0.13 -11.54
CA LEU A 207 -5.59 0.82 -11.37
C LEU A 207 -6.72 -0.12 -11.80
N GLY A 208 -7.76 -0.24 -10.98
CA GLY A 208 -8.93 -1.05 -11.30
C GLY A 208 -10.23 -0.41 -10.81
N PRO A 209 -11.38 -0.92 -11.27
CA PRO A 209 -12.68 -0.41 -10.87
C PRO A 209 -12.97 -0.65 -9.38
N PRO A 210 -14.01 0.00 -8.82
CA PRO A 210 -14.42 -0.25 -7.45
C PRO A 210 -14.90 -1.71 -7.34
N ARG A 211 -14.54 -2.37 -6.24
CA ARG A 211 -15.06 -3.71 -5.89
C ARG A 211 -16.54 -3.66 -5.61
#